data_AF-A0A834CMX5-F1
#
_entry.id   AF-A0A834CMX5-F1
#
_cell.length_a   1.000
_cell.length_b   1.000
_cell.length_c   1.000
_cell.angle_alpha   90.00
_cell.angle_beta   90.00
_cell.angle_gamma   90.00
#
_symmetry.space_group_name_H-M   'P 1'
#
loop_
_entity.id
_entity.type
_entity.pdbx_description
1 polymer ?
#
loop_
_entity_poly.entity_id
_entity_poly.type
_entity_poly.pdbx_seq_one_letter_code
_entity_poly.pdbx_strand_id
1 'polypeptide(L)'
;MESTVKKLDVTYNPINERNTFTNGDFITGQVMLEMGKNCQIDSLFVKFKAKADVTWSETYGKTTVVYHSKEKYFTMKQYFIQSKDSKDPSVVAPGVHVYPFTFQFPVQ
;
A
#
# COMPACT_ATOMS: atom_id res chain seq x y z
N MET A 1 -1.61 -3.35 30.29
CA MET A 1 -0.60 -2.41 29.75
C MET A 1 -1.12 -1.91 28.42
N GLU A 2 -1.22 -0.59 28.21
CA GLU A 2 -1.60 -0.07 26.88
C GLU A 2 -0.46 -0.26 25.88
N SER A 3 -0.81 -0.76 24.68
CA SER A 3 0.11 -0.86 23.54
C SER A 3 0.43 0.52 22.97
N THR A 4 1.65 0.69 22.46
CA THR A 4 2.09 1.96 21.86
C THR A 4 1.30 2.27 20.60
N VAL A 5 1.13 1.29 19.72
CA VAL A 5 0.18 1.33 18.60
C VAL A 5 -1.03 0.48 19.00
N LYS A 6 -2.21 1.09 19.00
CA LYS A 6 -3.49 0.42 19.28
C LYS A 6 -4.10 -0.13 17.99
N LYS A 7 -4.03 0.62 16.89
CA LYS A 7 -4.61 0.24 15.60
C LYS A 7 -3.86 0.86 14.43
N LEU A 8 -3.74 0.11 13.34
CA LEU A 8 -3.22 0.62 12.06
C LEU A 8 -4.05 0.02 10.93
N ASP A 9 -4.89 0.84 10.31
CA ASP A 9 -5.80 0.43 9.23
C ASP A 9 -5.54 1.23 7.96
N VAL A 10 -5.79 0.61 6.82
CA VAL A 10 -5.79 1.27 5.50
C VAL A 10 -7.16 1.08 4.88
N THR A 11 -7.79 2.19 4.48
CA THR A 11 -9.09 2.19 3.81
C THR A 11 -9.01 2.98 2.53
N TYR A 12 -9.88 2.67 1.56
CA TYR A 12 -9.97 3.40 0.31
C TYR A 12 -11.42 3.51 -0.12
N ASN A 13 -11.70 4.51 -0.95
CA ASN A 13 -13.03 4.78 -1.46
C ASN A 13 -13.25 3.98 -2.76
N PRO A 14 -14.32 3.18 -2.85
CA PRO A 14 -14.74 2.60 -4.12
C PRO A 14 -15.07 3.70 -5.12
N ILE A 15 -14.65 3.51 -6.38
CA ILE A 15 -14.89 4.48 -7.46
C ILE A 15 -16.11 4.15 -8.32
N ASN A 16 -16.64 2.93 -8.21
CA ASN A 16 -17.84 2.46 -8.91
C ASN A 16 -18.47 1.28 -8.16
N GLU A 17 -19.66 0.83 -8.60
CA GLU A 17 -20.40 -0.29 -8.00
C GLU A 17 -19.61 -1.61 -7.97
N ARG A 18 -18.70 -1.81 -8.92
CA ARG A 18 -17.88 -3.03 -9.04
C ARG A 18 -16.58 -2.94 -8.26
N ASN A 19 -16.23 -1.76 -7.74
CA ASN A 19 -14.97 -1.47 -7.08
C ASN A 19 -13.74 -1.92 -7.89
N THR A 20 -13.79 -1.74 -9.21
CA THR A 20 -12.71 -2.06 -10.15
C THR A 20 -12.03 -0.80 -10.64
N PHE A 21 -10.70 -0.81 -10.69
CA PHE A 21 -9.86 0.29 -11.16
C PHE A 21 -9.17 -0.07 -12.46
N THR A 22 -9.01 0.90 -13.35
CA THR A 22 -8.33 0.78 -14.64
C THR A 22 -7.28 1.88 -14.82
N ASN A 23 -6.61 1.87 -15.96
CA ASN A 23 -5.55 2.81 -16.30
C ASN A 23 -6.05 4.26 -16.21
N GLY A 24 -5.29 5.10 -15.50
CA GLY A 24 -5.64 6.51 -15.27
C GLY A 24 -6.61 6.79 -14.12
N ASP A 25 -7.24 5.78 -13.52
CA ASP A 25 -8.13 5.97 -12.37
C ASP A 25 -7.38 6.45 -11.13
N PHE A 26 -8.08 7.23 -10.30
CA PHE A 26 -7.57 7.66 -9.00
C PHE A 26 -8.07 6.74 -7.89
N ILE A 27 -7.15 6.22 -7.08
CA ILE A 27 -7.46 5.60 -5.80
C ILE A 27 -7.20 6.59 -4.68
N THR A 28 -8.27 6.97 -3.98
CA THR A 28 -8.23 7.84 -2.80
C THR A 28 -8.54 7.02 -1.56
N GLY A 29 -7.82 7.25 -0.48
CA GLY A 29 -8.06 6.57 0.78
C GLY A 29 -7.33 7.22 1.93
N GLN A 30 -7.26 6.49 3.04
CA GLN A 30 -6.62 6.98 4.25
C GLN A 30 -6.00 5.85 5.06
N VAL A 31 -4.90 6.17 5.73
CA VAL A 31 -4.28 5.34 6.76
C VAL A 31 -4.70 5.90 8.11
N MET A 32 -5.34 5.08 8.94
CA MET A 32 -5.72 5.42 10.30
C MET A 32 -4.73 4.76 11.28
N LEU A 33 -4.09 5.57 12.11
CA LEU A 33 -3.13 5.14 13.12
C LEU A 33 -3.65 5.58 14.50
N GLU A 34 -4.00 4.62 15.34
CA GLU A 34 -4.36 4.86 16.73
C GLU A 34 -3.17 4.57 17.64
N MET A 35 -2.77 5.57 18.43
CA MET A 35 -1.64 5.52 19.34
C MET A 35 -2.12 5.52 20.79
N GLY A 36 -1.55 4.63 21.62
CA GLY A 36 -1.79 4.62 23.06
C GLY A 36 -0.83 5.50 23.85
N LYS A 37 0.37 5.74 23.30
CA LYS A 37 1.47 6.45 23.97
C LYS A 37 2.24 7.29 22.95
N ASN A 38 2.97 8.29 23.44
CA ASN A 38 3.94 9.02 22.61
C ASN A 38 4.95 8.02 22.04
N CYS A 39 5.14 8.05 20.73
CA CYS A 39 6.11 7.19 20.05
C CYS A 39 6.82 7.96 18.94
N GLN A 40 8.13 7.82 18.87
CA GLN A 40 8.89 8.30 17.73
C GLN A 40 8.77 7.29 16.59
N ILE A 41 8.34 7.77 15.42
CA ILE A 41 8.22 6.95 14.21
C ILE A 41 9.26 7.41 13.19
N ASP A 42 10.11 6.48 12.74
CA ASP A 42 11.14 6.79 11.74
C ASP A 42 10.55 6.99 10.34
N SER A 43 9.59 6.14 9.97
CA SER A 43 8.86 6.32 8.72
C SER A 43 7.47 5.71 8.77
N LEU A 44 6.51 6.43 8.22
CA LEU A 44 5.16 5.97 7.96
C LEU A 44 4.85 6.28 6.50
N PHE A 45 4.51 5.25 5.71
CA PHE A 45 4.21 5.41 4.30
C PHE A 45 3.22 4.34 3.85
N VAL A 46 2.50 4.63 2.78
CA VAL A 46 1.69 3.66 2.05
C VAL A 46 2.41 3.29 0.75
N LYS A 47 2.32 2.01 0.35
CA LYS A 47 2.99 1.48 -0.84
C LYS A 47 2.01 0.70 -1.71
N PHE A 48 1.77 1.23 -2.90
CA PHE A 48 0.94 0.59 -3.93
C PHE A 48 1.81 -0.27 -4.82
N LYS A 49 1.41 -1.53 -5.04
CA LYS A 49 2.11 -2.48 -5.91
C LYS A 49 1.10 -3.21 -6.78
N ALA A 50 1.27 -3.13 -8.08
CA ALA A 50 0.55 -3.97 -9.03
C ALA A 50 1.51 -4.99 -9.64
N LYS A 51 1.11 -6.26 -9.63
CA LYS A 51 1.87 -7.39 -10.17
C LYS A 51 0.94 -8.42 -10.77
N ALA A 52 1.34 -9.05 -11.87
CA ALA A 52 0.77 -10.28 -12.37
C ALA A 52 1.72 -11.44 -12.07
N ASP A 53 1.15 -12.58 -11.73
CA ASP A 53 1.84 -13.85 -11.54
C ASP A 53 1.05 -14.89 -12.32
N VAL A 54 1.67 -15.46 -13.35
CA VAL A 54 1.01 -16.38 -14.28
C VAL A 54 1.74 -17.71 -14.31
N THR A 55 0.97 -18.77 -14.38
CA THR A 55 1.46 -20.14 -14.52
C THR A 55 0.69 -20.78 -15.66
N TRP A 56 1.40 -21.39 -16.61
CA TRP A 56 0.79 -22.12 -17.71
C TRP A 56 1.56 -23.40 -17.99
N SER A 57 0.92 -24.36 -18.64
CA SER A 57 1.56 -25.62 -19.00
C SER A 57 1.40 -25.89 -20.48
N GLU A 58 2.45 -26.39 -21.11
CA GLU A 58 2.44 -26.79 -22.52
C GLU A 58 2.73 -28.29 -22.59
N THR A 59 1.90 -29.01 -23.34
CA THR A 59 2.03 -30.46 -23.51
C THR A 59 2.52 -30.79 -24.91
N TYR A 60 3.65 -31.49 -24.96
CA TYR A 60 4.30 -31.97 -26.16
C TYR A 60 4.28 -33.51 -26.15
N GLY A 61 3.27 -34.10 -26.79
CA GLY A 61 3.06 -35.55 -26.77
C GLY A 61 2.77 -36.07 -25.36
N LYS A 62 3.71 -36.83 -24.78
CA LYS A 62 3.62 -37.36 -23.41
C LYS A 62 4.29 -36.49 -22.35
N THR A 63 4.97 -35.42 -22.76
CA THR A 63 5.71 -34.53 -21.86
C THR A 63 4.89 -33.28 -21.61
N THR A 64 4.65 -32.93 -20.35
CA THR A 64 4.06 -31.65 -19.96
C THR A 64 5.12 -30.80 -19.29
N VAL A 65 5.29 -29.57 -19.75
CA VAL A 65 6.19 -28.57 -19.17
C VAL A 65 5.34 -27.51 -18.50
N VAL A 66 5.70 -27.11 -17.28
CA VAL A 66 5.05 -26.03 -16.55
C VAL A 66 5.96 -24.80 -16.57
N TYR A 67 5.40 -23.68 -16.96
CA TYR A 67 6.05 -22.38 -17.04
C TYR A 67 5.44 -21.43 -16.01
N HIS A 68 6.26 -20.49 -15.56
CA HIS A 68 5.88 -19.43 -14.66
C HIS A 68 6.43 -18.10 -15.17
N SER A 69 5.63 -17.03 -15.09
CA SER A 69 6.10 -15.68 -15.35
C SER A 69 5.50 -14.71 -14.34
N LYS A 70 6.29 -13.68 -14.00
CA LYS A 70 5.90 -12.66 -13.04
C LYS A 70 6.22 -11.29 -13.61
N GLU A 71 5.22 -10.43 -13.65
CA GLU A 71 5.36 -9.07 -14.13
C GLU A 71 4.99 -8.06 -13.05
N LYS A 72 5.76 -6.98 -12.94
CA LYS A 72 5.46 -5.86 -12.05
C LYS A 72 5.04 -4.67 -12.90
N TYR A 73 3.75 -4.33 -12.87
CA TYR A 73 3.23 -3.16 -13.57
C TYR A 73 3.75 -1.86 -12.96
N PHE A 74 3.54 -1.66 -11.66
CA PHE A 74 4.04 -0.45 -10.99
C PHE A 74 4.30 -0.63 -9.50
N THR A 75 5.05 0.30 -8.95
CA THR A 75 5.22 0.46 -7.51
C THR A 75 5.32 1.92 -7.17
N MET A 76 4.40 2.42 -6.36
CA MET A 76 4.38 3.80 -5.89
C MET A 76 4.42 3.84 -4.36
N LYS A 77 4.99 4.89 -3.81
CA LYS A 77 5.05 5.12 -2.36
C LYS A 77 4.66 6.57 -2.07
N GLN A 78 3.87 6.78 -1.04
CA GLN A 78 3.65 8.11 -0.45
C GLN A 78 4.04 8.03 1.02
N TYR A 79 4.99 8.87 1.41
CA TYR A 79 5.45 9.00 2.78
C TYR A 79 4.60 10.04 3.50
N PHE A 80 4.20 9.71 4.74
CA PHE A 80 3.51 10.60 5.68
C PHE A 80 4.46 11.10 6.77
N ILE A 81 5.36 10.21 7.20
CA ILE A 81 6.43 10.50 8.15
C ILE A 81 7.73 9.95 7.56
N GLN A 82 8.80 10.74 7.60
CA GLN A 82 10.13 10.33 7.16
C GLN A 82 11.20 11.13 7.92
N SER A 83 11.76 10.53 8.98
CA SER A 83 12.70 11.20 9.90
C SER A 83 14.05 11.55 9.27
N LYS A 84 14.41 10.95 8.13
CA LYS A 84 15.69 11.22 7.45
C LYS A 84 15.81 12.63 6.89
N ASP A 85 14.69 13.30 6.64
CA ASP A 85 14.66 14.62 5.99
C ASP A 85 14.32 15.77 6.95
N SER A 86 14.01 15.47 8.22
CA SER A 86 13.67 16.47 9.25
C SER A 86 14.58 16.35 10.47
N LYS A 87 15.16 17.47 10.94
CA LYS A 87 15.98 17.52 12.16
C LYS A 87 15.18 17.26 13.44
N ASP A 88 13.86 17.29 13.37
CA ASP A 88 12.96 17.08 14.50
C ASP A 88 12.48 15.62 14.57
N PRO A 89 12.47 15.00 15.77
CA PRO A 89 11.91 13.68 15.96
C PRO A 89 10.41 13.70 15.65
N SER A 90 9.97 12.83 14.73
CA SER A 90 8.55 12.66 14.41
C SER A 90 7.85 11.88 15.52
N VAL A 91 7.59 12.56 16.64
CA VAL A 91 6.84 12.02 17.77
C VAL A 91 5.35 12.10 17.46
N VAL A 92 4.70 10.94 17.43
CA VAL A 92 3.25 10.82 17.28
C VAL A 92 2.63 10.66 18.67
N ALA A 93 1.73 11.57 19.02
CA ALA A 93 1.06 11.60 20.31
C ALA A 93 -0.04 10.52 20.43
N PRO A 94 -0.48 10.14 21.64
CA PRO A 94 -1.68 9.34 21.84
C PRO A 94 -2.89 9.92 21.11
N GLY A 95 -3.75 9.06 20.58
CA GLY A 95 -4.96 9.45 19.86
C GLY A 95 -5.06 8.82 18.47
N VAL A 96 -6.05 9.25 17.70
CA VAL A 96 -6.32 8.76 16.34
C VAL A 96 -5.78 9.77 15.33
N HIS A 97 -4.88 9.29 14.46
CA HIS A 97 -4.25 10.06 13.39
C HIS A 97 -4.71 9.52 12.04
N VAL A 98 -5.11 10.40 11.13
CA VAL A 98 -5.61 10.03 9.80
C VAL A 98 -4.72 10.65 8.74
N TYR A 99 -4.14 9.81 7.89
CA TYR A 99 -3.22 10.20 6.83
C TYR A 99 -3.85 9.90 5.46
N PRO A 100 -4.40 10.91 4.75
CA PRO A 100 -5.02 10.70 3.45
C PRO A 100 -3.98 10.45 2.36
N PHE A 101 -4.34 9.62 1.38
CA PHE A 101 -3.53 9.38 0.19
C PHE A 101 -4.38 9.41 -1.07
N THR A 102 -3.74 9.79 -2.18
CA THR A 102 -4.32 9.73 -3.52
C THR A 102 -3.24 9.26 -4.49
N PHE A 103 -3.56 8.24 -5.29
CA PHE A 103 -2.68 7.77 -6.36
C PHE A 103 -3.45 7.65 -7.65
N GLN A 104 -2.80 8.00 -8.76
CA GLN A 104 -3.31 7.70 -10.08
C GLN A 104 -2.69 6.39 -10.59
N PHE A 105 -3.51 5.50 -11.11
CA PHE A 105 -3.03 4.35 -11.87
C PHE A 105 -2.28 4.85 -13.11
N PRO A 106 -1.13 4.25 -13.48
CA PRO A 106 -0.41 4.63 -14.68
C PRO A 106 -1.33 4.63 -15.90
N VAL A 107 -1.27 5.71 -16.67
CA VAL A 107 -1.86 5.79 -18.01
C VAL A 107 -0.85 5.10 -18.92
N GLN A 108 -1.19 3.92 -19.42
CA GLN A 108 -0.28 3.10 -20.24
C GLN A 108 -0.06 3.71 -21.61
#